data_AF-A0A7C1QUK5-F1
#
_entry.id   AF-A0A7C1QUK5-F1
#
_cell.length_a   1.000
_cell.length_b   1.000
_cell.length_c   1.000
_cell.angle_alpha   90.00
_cell.angle_beta   90.00
_cell.angle_gamma   90.00
#
_symmetry.space_group_name_H-M   'P 1'
#
loop_
_entity.id
_entity.type
_entity.pdbx_description
1 polymer ?
#
loop_
_entity_poly.entity_id
_entity_poly.type
_entity_poly.pdbx_seq_one_letter_code
_entity_poly.pdbx_strand_id
1 'polypeptide(L)'
;MDKIEIYKIVSKLQFKIKTKNLIESDVIEFFTLFETDALLVYEWTDDKWSETTPMLKPQDLKIMFFMPFMEYIFSESHRLREIFFKECYRRINNKSDSFALITILEIFLYNAGIENLNRFFKGYEEEVFLLFYQLTKNIDPYKMFNSSFWPYGFAEKIGTVLSKAVKKKVIETVNNEQFDEILFLSREQFLYSLSLIDFIRITSDPNLDFINFIITKTTELVNKYNLYERGIDLPCSDRNTQFITKKLIEILNELDDEKTDALIGLCLHLYIHLRDFMRLPPEVKRHFFVIAHKNCLTYHGGERQNLDWQLGIIKNFESDCISQYITDVVKKGVIKEIRALFLEDWFSLLSTEDFIFLWDKSEINLYEVLLNINKDIDRRMYESGIHFGRDQMELLKGRINEKISRTITNKEEENIRILFLLKFFDYLDEDEVILFKKKLNFVVLIKKLDKHCWESYEENKVIEFFRKHNLY
;
A
#
# COMPACT_ATOMS: atom_id res chain seq x y z
N MET A 1 36.40 -11.26 24.03
CA MET A 1 36.40 -11.90 25.37
C MET A 1 36.44 -13.40 25.19
N ASP A 2 37.26 -14.13 25.95
CA ASP A 2 37.27 -15.60 25.86
C ASP A 2 36.09 -16.24 26.64
N LYS A 3 35.76 -17.50 26.34
CA LYS A 3 34.62 -18.20 26.95
C LYS A 3 34.74 -18.32 28.47
N ILE A 4 35.96 -18.45 29.00
CA ILE A 4 36.22 -18.64 30.43
C ILE A 4 35.96 -17.33 31.19
N GLU A 5 36.39 -16.21 30.62
CA GLU A 5 36.19 -14.86 31.14
C GLU A 5 34.70 -14.50 31.21
N ILE A 6 33.93 -14.82 30.17
CA ILE A 6 32.46 -14.64 30.14
C ILE A 6 31.78 -15.36 31.31
N TYR A 7 32.07 -16.65 31.52
CA TYR A 7 31.43 -17.40 32.61
C TYR A 7 31.83 -16.89 34.00
N LYS A 8 33.07 -16.40 34.17
CA LYS A 8 33.50 -15.77 35.43
C LYS A 8 32.69 -14.51 35.75
N ILE A 9 32.49 -13.64 34.76
CA ILE A 9 31.68 -12.42 34.91
C ILE A 9 30.23 -12.79 35.22
N VAL A 10 29.64 -13.72 34.46
CA VAL A 10 28.26 -14.19 34.70
C VAL A 10 28.10 -14.74 36.12
N SER A 11 28.99 -15.62 36.59
CA SER A 11 28.90 -16.19 37.95
C SER A 11 29.07 -15.12 39.04
N LYS A 12 29.97 -14.16 38.84
CA LYS A 12 30.14 -13.00 39.75
C LYS A 12 28.85 -12.18 39.83
N LEU A 13 28.28 -11.82 38.69
CA LEU A 13 27.05 -11.02 38.64
C LEU A 13 25.85 -11.80 39.23
N GLN A 14 25.70 -13.09 38.93
CA GLN A 14 24.69 -13.96 39.54
C GLN A 14 24.75 -13.95 41.07
N PHE A 15 25.96 -14.08 41.64
CA PHE A 15 26.13 -14.01 43.09
C PHE A 15 25.73 -12.64 43.65
N LYS A 16 26.09 -11.55 42.97
CA LYS A 16 25.74 -10.19 43.39
C LYS A 16 24.26 -9.88 43.29
N ILE A 17 23.57 -10.37 42.26
CA ILE A 17 22.10 -10.29 42.15
C ILE A 17 21.46 -11.02 43.33
N LYS A 18 21.89 -12.26 43.58
CA LYS A 18 21.38 -13.09 44.70
C LYS A 18 21.59 -12.43 46.06
N THR A 19 22.70 -11.73 46.25
CA THR A 19 23.04 -11.02 47.50
C THR A 19 22.58 -9.56 47.53
N LYS A 20 21.91 -9.07 46.47
CA LYS A 20 21.44 -7.69 46.31
C LYS A 20 22.54 -6.63 46.51
N ASN A 21 23.76 -6.91 46.04
CA ASN A 21 24.95 -6.07 46.22
C ASN A 21 25.55 -5.62 44.88
N LEU A 22 24.70 -5.28 43.91
CA LEU A 22 25.16 -4.72 42.63
C LEU A 22 25.64 -3.27 42.81
N ILE A 23 26.74 -2.93 42.11
CA ILE A 23 27.34 -1.59 42.08
C ILE A 23 27.45 -1.08 40.64
N GLU A 24 27.87 0.17 40.47
CA GLU A 24 27.92 0.84 39.16
C GLU A 24 28.78 0.08 38.13
N SER A 25 29.94 -0.42 38.55
CA SER A 25 30.84 -1.17 37.66
C SER A 25 30.23 -2.48 37.16
N ASP A 26 29.28 -3.07 37.91
CA ASP A 26 28.60 -4.30 37.51
C ASP A 26 27.65 -4.06 36.33
N VAL A 27 27.09 -2.84 36.22
CA VAL A 27 26.28 -2.42 35.07
C VAL A 27 27.15 -2.32 33.83
N ILE A 28 28.34 -1.73 33.94
CA ILE A 28 29.30 -1.65 32.83
C ILE A 28 29.74 -3.06 32.38
N GLU A 29 30.12 -3.92 33.33
CA GLU A 29 30.50 -5.31 33.04
C GLU A 29 29.36 -6.09 32.36
N PHE A 30 28.11 -5.84 32.75
CA PHE A 30 26.95 -6.45 32.10
C PHE A 30 26.90 -6.12 30.60
N PHE A 31 27.09 -4.86 30.19
CA PHE A 31 27.11 -4.51 28.77
C PHE A 31 28.24 -5.21 28.00
N THR A 32 29.42 -5.36 28.60
CA THR A 32 30.57 -6.02 27.95
C THR A 32 30.30 -7.49 27.61
N LEU A 33 29.39 -8.16 28.32
CA LEU A 33 28.98 -9.54 28.01
C LEU A 33 28.29 -9.67 26.65
N PHE A 34 27.68 -8.59 26.16
CA PHE A 34 26.89 -8.54 24.92
C PHE A 34 27.62 -7.85 23.76
N GLU A 35 28.88 -7.46 23.94
CA GLU A 35 29.73 -6.95 22.85
C GLU A 35 30.13 -8.05 21.84
N THR A 36 29.80 -9.32 22.14
CA THR A 36 30.01 -10.46 21.24
C THR A 36 28.85 -11.46 21.35
N ASP A 37 28.63 -12.25 20.29
CA ASP A 37 27.58 -13.27 20.24
C ASP A 37 27.90 -14.55 21.04
N ALA A 38 28.91 -14.50 21.91
CA ALA A 38 29.38 -15.66 22.64
C ALA A 38 28.31 -16.29 23.55
N LEU A 39 27.38 -15.46 24.06
CA LEU A 39 26.24 -15.87 24.89
C LEU A 39 24.96 -16.16 24.08
N LEU A 40 24.95 -15.91 22.77
CA LEU A 40 23.73 -15.80 21.97
C LEU A 40 23.57 -16.94 20.95
N VAL A 41 22.32 -17.33 20.70
CA VAL A 41 21.89 -18.14 19.56
C VAL A 41 20.77 -17.39 18.85
N TYR A 42 20.69 -17.51 17.52
CA TYR A 42 19.61 -16.90 16.73
C TYR A 42 18.58 -17.97 16.41
N GLU A 43 17.36 -17.80 16.92
CA GLU A 43 16.25 -18.70 16.67
C GLU A 43 15.40 -18.16 15.52
N TRP A 44 15.07 -19.03 14.56
CA TRP A 44 14.13 -18.71 13.50
C TRP A 44 12.75 -18.45 14.07
N THR A 45 12.10 -17.39 13.61
CA THR A 45 10.72 -17.08 14.04
C THR A 45 9.75 -17.19 12.88
N ASP A 46 8.51 -17.56 13.16
CA ASP A 46 7.42 -17.54 12.19
C ASP A 46 6.94 -16.10 11.89
N ASP A 47 7.57 -15.07 12.47
CA ASP A 47 7.24 -13.67 12.23
C ASP A 47 7.75 -13.26 10.83
N LYS A 48 6.83 -12.82 9.98
CA LYS A 48 7.11 -12.41 8.60
C LYS A 48 8.10 -11.25 8.49
N TRP A 49 8.35 -10.54 9.60
CA TRP A 49 9.19 -9.34 9.65
C TRP A 49 10.55 -9.58 10.34
N SER A 50 10.72 -10.73 10.98
CA SER A 50 11.95 -11.09 11.70
C SER A 50 12.32 -12.55 11.39
N GLU A 51 13.25 -12.76 10.47
CA GLU A 51 13.70 -14.12 10.15
C GLU A 51 14.31 -14.82 11.37
N THR A 52 14.98 -14.07 12.26
CA THR A 52 15.59 -14.61 13.49
C THR A 52 15.59 -13.62 14.65
N THR A 53 15.40 -14.10 15.90
CA THR A 53 15.54 -13.29 17.13
C THR A 53 16.71 -13.80 18.00
N PRO A 54 17.53 -12.92 18.60
CA PRO A 54 18.61 -13.35 19.50
C PRO A 54 18.06 -13.92 20.82
N MET A 55 18.57 -15.08 21.22
CA MET A 55 18.28 -15.78 22.48
C MET A 55 19.56 -16.13 23.24
N LEU A 56 19.49 -16.29 24.56
CA LEU A 56 20.62 -16.77 25.36
C LEU A 56 20.82 -18.28 25.17
N LYS A 57 22.05 -18.74 24.90
CA LYS A 57 22.37 -20.16 24.59
C LYS A 57 21.80 -21.15 25.62
N PRO A 58 21.99 -20.98 26.95
CA PRO A 58 21.31 -21.79 27.95
C PRO A 58 20.11 -21.03 28.52
N GLN A 59 18.94 -21.67 28.57
CA GLN A 59 17.75 -21.13 29.23
C GLN A 59 18.01 -20.78 30.71
N ASP A 60 18.93 -21.50 31.36
CA ASP A 60 19.34 -21.21 32.75
C ASP A 60 20.02 -19.84 32.88
N LEU A 61 20.75 -19.37 31.87
CA LEU A 61 21.34 -18.01 31.90
C LEU A 61 20.26 -16.94 31.81
N LYS A 62 19.18 -17.19 31.05
CA LYS A 62 18.03 -16.30 31.04
C LYS A 62 17.38 -16.22 32.43
N ILE A 63 17.10 -17.37 33.05
CA ILE A 63 16.33 -17.46 34.30
C ILE A 63 17.16 -17.05 35.53
N MET A 64 18.43 -17.45 35.62
CA MET A 64 19.25 -17.24 36.81
C MET A 64 20.09 -15.96 36.78
N PHE A 65 20.28 -15.36 35.60
CA PHE A 65 21.16 -14.22 35.43
C PHE A 65 20.48 -13.04 34.76
N PHE A 66 20.12 -13.16 33.48
CA PHE A 66 19.74 -12.02 32.68
C PHE A 66 18.46 -11.34 33.17
N MET A 67 17.36 -12.11 33.32
CA MET A 67 16.11 -11.55 33.81
C MET A 67 16.25 -11.02 35.25
N PRO A 68 16.80 -11.77 36.21
CA PRO A 68 17.05 -11.25 37.56
C PRO A 68 17.91 -9.97 37.60
N PHE A 69 18.90 -9.84 36.72
CA PHE A 69 19.70 -8.62 36.62
C PHE A 69 18.83 -7.44 36.17
N MET A 70 18.10 -7.60 35.07
CA MET A 70 17.23 -6.54 34.53
C MET A 70 16.14 -6.17 35.54
N GLU A 71 15.53 -7.15 36.20
CA GLU A 71 14.53 -6.93 37.25
C GLU A 71 15.10 -6.12 38.41
N TYR A 72 16.31 -6.42 38.86
CA TYR A 72 16.98 -5.69 39.92
C TYR A 72 17.24 -4.23 39.52
N ILE A 73 17.75 -4.00 38.30
CA ILE A 73 17.99 -2.65 37.75
C ILE A 73 16.68 -1.84 37.73
N PHE A 74 15.61 -2.38 37.14
CA PHE A 74 14.37 -1.62 36.95
C PHE A 74 13.45 -1.57 38.17
N SER A 75 13.53 -2.54 39.09
CA SER A 75 12.57 -2.64 40.21
C SER A 75 13.15 -2.22 41.57
N GLU A 76 14.45 -2.38 41.80
CA GLU A 76 15.02 -2.32 43.15
C GLU A 76 15.97 -1.15 43.39
N SER A 77 16.62 -0.58 42.36
CA SER A 77 17.65 0.44 42.56
C SER A 77 17.57 1.62 41.59
N HIS A 78 17.09 2.76 42.10
CA HIS A 78 17.06 4.03 41.34
C HIS A 78 18.43 4.44 40.79
N ARG A 79 19.48 4.34 41.63
CA ARG A 79 20.84 4.69 41.25
C ARG A 79 21.35 3.82 40.10
N LEU A 80 21.17 2.49 40.19
CA LEU A 80 21.66 1.59 39.14
C LEU A 80 20.87 1.73 37.84
N ARG A 81 19.56 2.03 37.93
CA ARG A 81 18.75 2.40 36.77
C ARG A 81 19.28 3.64 36.06
N GLU A 82 19.60 4.71 36.80
CA GLU A 82 20.20 5.91 36.19
C GLU A 82 21.52 5.60 35.50
N ILE A 83 22.36 4.75 36.10
CA ILE A 83 23.64 4.34 35.52
C ILE A 83 23.41 3.51 34.26
N PHE A 84 22.45 2.59 34.29
CA PHE A 84 22.04 1.81 33.12
C PHE A 84 21.63 2.73 31.96
N PHE A 85 20.74 3.70 32.20
CA PHE A 85 20.35 4.66 31.17
C PHE A 85 21.53 5.51 30.67
N LYS A 86 22.36 6.05 31.57
CA LYS A 86 23.56 6.82 31.18
C LYS A 86 24.49 6.00 30.28
N GLU A 87 24.68 4.73 30.61
CA GLU A 87 25.51 3.83 29.83
C GLU A 87 24.87 3.51 28.48
N CYS A 88 23.56 3.30 28.41
CA CYS A 88 22.85 3.18 27.14
C CYS A 88 23.08 4.41 26.25
N TYR A 89 22.81 5.62 26.77
CA TYR A 89 22.96 6.87 26.03
C TYR A 89 24.42 7.11 25.57
N ARG A 90 25.41 6.71 26.39
CA ARG A 90 26.82 6.76 26.02
C ARG A 90 27.12 5.88 24.80
N ARG A 91 26.50 4.70 24.71
CA ARG A 91 26.75 3.68 23.68
C ARG A 91 26.01 3.92 22.36
N ILE A 92 24.85 4.59 22.38
CA ILE A 92 24.03 4.88 21.18
C ILE A 92 24.83 5.58 20.06
N ASN A 93 25.80 6.43 20.40
CA ASN A 93 26.61 7.15 19.42
C ASN A 93 27.80 6.35 18.86
N ASN A 94 28.04 5.11 19.33
CA ASN A 94 29.14 4.26 18.89
C ASN A 94 28.61 2.96 18.25
N LYS A 95 28.96 2.70 16.98
CA LYS A 95 28.36 1.61 16.17
C LYS A 95 28.59 0.21 16.73
N SER A 96 29.77 -0.09 17.30
CA SER A 96 30.05 -1.40 17.92
C SER A 96 29.22 -1.62 19.18
N ASP A 97 29.03 -0.57 19.96
CA ASP A 97 28.38 -0.64 21.28
C ASP A 97 26.85 -0.61 21.14
N SER A 98 26.35 -0.08 20.02
CA SER A 98 24.94 -0.06 19.66
C SER A 98 24.36 -1.46 19.47
N PHE A 99 25.15 -2.40 18.92
CA PHE A 99 24.72 -3.79 18.75
C PHE A 99 24.44 -4.47 20.10
N ALA A 100 25.38 -4.39 21.05
CA ALA A 100 25.21 -4.94 22.39
C ALA A 100 23.96 -4.39 23.10
N LEU A 101 23.72 -3.08 22.95
CA LEU A 101 22.56 -2.40 23.50
C LEU A 101 21.25 -2.90 22.87
N ILE A 102 21.20 -3.02 21.54
CA ILE A 102 20.04 -3.56 20.81
C ILE A 102 19.72 -4.96 21.33
N THR A 103 20.72 -5.84 21.37
CA THR A 103 20.50 -7.23 21.80
C THR A 103 20.02 -7.34 23.25
N ILE A 104 20.58 -6.56 24.17
CA ILE A 104 20.10 -6.52 25.57
C ILE A 104 18.62 -6.13 25.62
N LEU A 105 18.24 -5.08 24.88
CA LEU A 105 16.86 -4.61 24.89
C LEU A 105 15.93 -5.62 24.22
N GLU A 106 16.27 -6.16 23.05
CA GLU A 106 15.47 -7.19 22.37
C GLU A 106 15.25 -8.42 23.25
N ILE A 107 16.29 -8.96 23.90
CA ILE A 107 16.15 -10.11 24.81
C ILE A 107 15.28 -9.74 26.01
N PHE A 108 15.50 -8.56 26.62
CA PHE A 108 14.70 -8.15 27.78
C PHE A 108 13.22 -8.00 27.42
N LEU A 109 12.93 -7.33 26.32
CA LEU A 109 11.59 -7.12 25.81
C LEU A 109 10.91 -8.43 25.42
N TYR A 110 11.66 -9.35 24.78
CA TYR A 110 11.17 -10.68 24.43
C TYR A 110 10.70 -11.49 25.63
N ASN A 111 11.43 -11.36 26.74
CA ASN A 111 11.27 -12.21 27.90
C ASN A 111 10.42 -11.58 29.02
N ALA A 112 10.32 -10.25 29.06
CA ALA A 112 9.43 -9.55 29.98
C ALA A 112 8.00 -9.50 29.39
N GLY A 113 7.08 -10.27 29.97
CA GLY A 113 5.66 -10.15 29.64
C GLY A 113 5.11 -8.73 29.88
N ILE A 114 3.99 -8.37 29.23
CA ILE A 114 3.39 -7.01 29.26
C ILE A 114 3.17 -6.50 30.69
N GLU A 115 2.65 -7.34 31.58
CA GLU A 115 2.37 -6.97 32.97
C GLU A 115 3.65 -6.59 33.73
N ASN A 116 4.74 -7.30 33.46
CA ASN A 116 6.04 -7.02 34.04
C ASN A 116 6.65 -5.73 33.48
N LEU A 117 6.55 -5.51 32.17
CA LEU A 117 7.01 -4.26 31.54
C LEU A 117 6.26 -3.04 32.09
N ASN A 118 4.94 -3.12 32.24
CA ASN A 118 4.13 -2.07 32.87
C ASN A 118 4.62 -1.75 34.29
N ARG A 119 5.01 -2.76 35.06
CA ARG A 119 5.55 -2.57 36.42
C ARG A 119 6.95 -1.96 36.38
N PHE A 120 7.83 -2.46 35.51
CA PHE A 120 9.24 -2.04 35.43
C PHE A 120 9.41 -0.61 34.92
N PHE A 121 8.55 -0.16 34.00
CA PHE A 121 8.66 1.16 33.39
C PHE A 121 7.81 2.22 34.08
N LYS A 122 6.99 1.83 35.07
CA LYS A 122 6.11 2.76 35.80
C LYS A 122 6.90 3.94 36.39
N GLY A 123 6.58 5.15 35.94
CA GLY A 123 7.20 6.39 36.39
C GLY A 123 8.50 6.78 35.67
N TYR A 124 8.91 6.03 34.64
CA TYR A 124 10.10 6.30 33.82
C TYR A 124 9.81 6.09 32.32
N GLU A 125 8.53 6.19 31.94
CA GLU A 125 8.07 5.89 30.59
C GLU A 125 8.69 6.85 29.56
N GLU A 126 8.96 8.11 29.93
CA GLU A 126 9.61 9.07 29.05
C GLU A 126 11.08 8.72 28.80
N GLU A 127 11.84 8.35 29.83
CA GLU A 127 13.24 7.95 29.69
C GLU A 127 13.41 6.67 28.88
N VAL A 128 12.50 5.70 29.08
CA VAL A 128 12.46 4.47 28.29
C VAL A 128 12.11 4.78 26.83
N PHE A 129 11.11 5.63 26.59
CA PHE A 129 10.76 6.08 25.24
C PHE A 129 11.94 6.77 24.55
N LEU A 130 12.61 7.71 25.22
CA LEU A 130 13.76 8.44 24.67
C LEU A 130 14.92 7.51 24.31
N LEU A 131 15.18 6.49 25.13
CA LEU A 131 16.18 5.47 24.83
C LEU A 131 15.84 4.74 23.53
N PHE A 132 14.63 4.20 23.39
CA PHE A 132 14.21 3.51 22.17
C PHE A 132 14.25 4.41 20.96
N TYR A 133 13.66 5.61 21.08
CA TYR A 133 13.60 6.60 20.02
C TYR A 133 15.00 6.96 19.49
N GLN A 134 15.96 7.25 20.38
CA GLN A 134 17.32 7.59 19.98
C GLN A 134 18.07 6.41 19.39
N LEU A 135 17.87 5.20 19.94
CA LEU A 135 18.49 4.01 19.42
C LEU A 135 18.04 3.74 17.99
N THR A 136 16.73 3.76 17.74
CA THR A 136 16.15 3.55 16.40
C THR A 136 16.60 4.64 15.41
N LYS A 137 16.69 5.91 15.83
CA LYS A 137 17.22 7.00 14.97
C LYS A 137 18.68 6.79 14.55
N ASN A 138 19.49 6.09 15.35
CA ASN A 138 20.93 5.91 15.11
C ASN A 138 21.28 4.60 14.38
N ILE A 139 20.34 3.65 14.30
CA ILE A 139 20.48 2.46 13.46
C ILE A 139 20.22 2.88 12.02
N ASP A 140 21.13 2.52 11.09
CA ASP A 140 20.97 2.81 9.67
C ASP A 140 19.86 1.91 9.07
N PRO A 141 18.68 2.46 8.73
CA PRO A 141 17.57 1.65 8.22
C PRO A 141 17.87 1.04 6.85
N TYR A 142 18.93 1.49 6.15
CA TYR A 142 19.31 1.00 4.82
C TYR A 142 20.34 -0.13 4.83
N LYS A 143 20.87 -0.52 6.01
CA LYS A 143 21.90 -1.57 6.10
C LYS A 143 21.41 -2.92 6.62
N MET A 144 20.20 -2.99 7.16
CA MET A 144 19.61 -4.25 7.59
C MET A 144 18.26 -4.41 6.92
N PHE A 145 18.22 -5.21 5.86
CA PHE A 145 16.98 -5.65 5.21
C PHE A 145 16.04 -6.45 6.13
N ASN A 146 16.31 -6.55 7.44
CA ASN A 146 15.50 -7.21 8.47
C ASN A 146 15.78 -6.64 9.88
N SER A 147 15.92 -5.31 10.04
CA SER A 147 15.97 -4.72 11.40
C SER A 147 14.55 -4.58 11.94
N SER A 148 13.94 -5.68 12.39
CA SER A 148 12.73 -5.64 13.21
C SER A 148 13.13 -5.34 14.65
N PHE A 149 13.59 -4.11 14.94
CA PHE A 149 13.78 -3.69 16.34
C PHE A 149 12.48 -3.91 17.15
N TRP A 150 11.36 -3.87 16.44
CA TRP A 150 10.05 -4.36 16.87
C TRP A 150 9.62 -5.54 15.99
N PRO A 151 9.76 -6.81 16.41
CA PRO A 151 8.97 -7.87 15.81
C PRO A 151 7.47 -7.53 16.00
N TYR A 152 6.60 -7.96 15.10
CA TYR A 152 5.21 -7.47 14.94
C TYR A 152 4.32 -7.70 16.19
N GLY A 153 4.79 -8.47 17.18
CA GLY A 153 4.14 -8.62 18.50
C GLY A 153 4.77 -7.80 19.64
N PHE A 154 5.87 -7.08 19.45
CA PHE A 154 6.56 -6.30 20.49
C PHE A 154 6.18 -4.82 20.48
N ALA A 155 6.01 -4.23 19.29
CA ALA A 155 5.47 -2.86 19.16
C ALA A 155 4.12 -2.72 19.87
N GLU A 156 3.21 -3.70 19.72
CA GLU A 156 1.93 -3.70 20.42
C GLU A 156 2.10 -3.80 21.95
N LYS A 157 3.03 -4.64 22.43
CA LYS A 157 3.22 -4.96 23.85
C LYS A 157 3.86 -3.81 24.64
N ILE A 158 5.03 -3.34 24.21
CA ILE A 158 5.71 -2.19 24.81
C ILE A 158 4.94 -0.93 24.52
N GLY A 159 4.27 -0.91 23.38
CA GLY A 159 3.62 0.27 22.92
C GLY A 159 2.51 0.74 23.86
N THR A 160 1.67 -0.19 24.34
CA THR A 160 0.68 0.15 25.38
C THR A 160 1.29 0.79 26.63
N VAL A 161 2.53 0.41 27.00
CA VAL A 161 3.27 0.98 28.12
C VAL A 161 3.75 2.41 27.81
N LEU A 162 4.24 2.65 26.59
CA LEU A 162 4.81 3.93 26.16
C LEU A 162 3.81 4.89 25.51
N SER A 163 2.53 4.49 25.37
CA SER A 163 1.45 5.24 24.73
C SER A 163 1.42 6.73 25.11
N LYS A 164 1.61 7.06 26.40
CA LYS A 164 1.61 8.46 26.86
C LYS A 164 2.79 9.26 26.32
N ALA A 165 4.00 8.69 26.33
CA ALA A 165 5.21 9.35 25.85
C ALA A 165 5.17 9.52 24.32
N VAL A 166 4.71 8.49 23.61
CA VAL A 166 4.52 8.55 22.15
C VAL A 166 3.46 9.58 21.78
N LYS A 167 2.31 9.61 22.48
CA LYS A 167 1.29 10.63 22.27
C LYS A 167 1.86 12.03 22.44
N LYS A 168 2.62 12.29 23.50
CA LYS A 168 3.28 13.58 23.75
C LYS A 168 4.19 13.95 22.59
N LYS A 169 5.02 13.00 22.11
CA LYS A 169 5.89 13.19 20.95
C LYS A 169 5.09 13.50 19.68
N VAL A 170 4.00 12.78 19.40
CA VAL A 170 3.14 13.05 18.24
C VAL A 170 2.54 14.46 18.32
N ILE A 171 2.04 14.86 19.50
CA ILE A 171 1.49 16.21 19.72
C ILE A 171 2.55 17.28 19.44
N GLU A 172 3.74 17.13 20.03
CA GLU A 172 4.86 18.05 19.81
C GLU A 172 5.26 18.11 18.33
N THR A 173 5.30 16.95 17.66
CA THR A 173 5.70 16.84 16.26
C THR A 173 4.72 17.56 15.33
N VAL A 174 3.42 17.39 15.55
CA VAL A 174 2.37 18.07 14.78
C VAL A 174 2.39 19.58 15.05
N ASN A 175 2.47 20.00 16.31
CA ASN A 175 2.52 21.42 16.68
C ASN A 175 3.76 22.13 16.10
N ASN A 176 4.87 21.41 15.93
CA ASN A 176 6.09 21.92 15.31
C ASN A 176 6.12 21.73 13.78
N GLU A 177 5.04 21.24 13.18
CA GLU A 177 4.90 20.94 11.75
C GLU A 177 5.98 20.00 11.16
N GLN A 178 6.47 19.04 11.95
CA GLN A 178 7.57 18.15 11.55
C GLN A 178 7.07 16.87 10.86
N PHE A 179 6.77 16.93 9.56
CA PHE A 179 6.20 15.79 8.83
C PHE A 179 7.14 14.56 8.74
N ASP A 180 8.42 14.75 8.44
CA ASP A 180 9.42 13.66 8.37
C ASP A 180 9.50 12.85 9.67
N GLU A 181 9.22 13.52 10.79
CA GLU A 181 9.23 12.91 12.10
C GLU A 181 7.97 12.05 12.31
N ILE A 182 6.80 12.44 11.81
CA ILE A 182 5.62 11.56 11.78
C ILE A 182 5.88 10.34 10.91
N LEU A 183 6.52 10.50 9.75
CA LEU A 183 6.88 9.37 8.89
C LEU A 183 7.85 8.42 9.58
N PHE A 184 8.83 8.94 10.33
CA PHE A 184 9.71 8.13 11.15
C PHE A 184 8.93 7.36 12.23
N LEU A 185 8.07 8.05 13.00
CA LEU A 185 7.27 7.40 14.05
C LEU A 185 6.33 6.33 13.50
N SER A 186 5.83 6.51 12.27
CA SER A 186 5.01 5.51 11.59
C SER A 186 5.84 4.30 11.13
N ARG A 187 6.92 4.53 10.38
CA ARG A 187 7.79 3.47 9.84
C ARG A 187 8.41 2.58 10.91
N GLU A 188 8.79 3.19 12.03
CA GLU A 188 9.38 2.50 13.18
C GLU A 188 8.31 1.99 14.18
N GLN A 189 7.04 1.94 13.76
CA GLN A 189 5.91 1.40 14.52
C GLN A 189 5.63 2.09 15.88
N PHE A 190 6.20 3.27 16.13
CA PHE A 190 5.84 4.05 17.31
C PHE A 190 4.36 4.43 17.27
N LEU A 191 3.74 4.74 16.12
CA LEU A 191 2.30 5.04 16.10
C LEU A 191 1.43 3.85 16.55
N TYR A 192 1.85 2.61 16.29
CA TYR A 192 1.17 1.39 16.77
C TYR A 192 1.17 1.25 18.28
N SER A 193 2.07 1.95 18.96
CA SER A 193 2.12 1.94 20.42
C SER A 193 0.96 2.67 21.09
N LEU A 194 0.27 3.55 20.38
CA LEU A 194 -0.78 4.35 20.97
C LEU A 194 -1.92 3.44 21.44
N SER A 195 -2.27 3.54 22.72
CA SER A 195 -3.50 2.96 23.23
C SER A 195 -4.68 3.53 22.46
N LEU A 196 -5.77 2.76 22.32
CA LEU A 196 -7.03 3.20 21.70
C LEU A 196 -7.45 4.59 22.21
N ILE A 197 -7.39 4.84 23.52
CA ILE A 197 -7.79 6.12 24.13
C ILE A 197 -6.88 7.27 23.67
N ASP A 198 -5.57 7.06 23.65
CA ASP A 198 -4.62 8.09 23.26
C ASP A 198 -4.63 8.34 21.75
N PHE A 199 -4.83 7.29 20.94
CA PHE A 199 -5.04 7.41 19.49
C PHE A 199 -6.31 8.21 19.16
N ILE A 200 -7.44 7.90 19.82
CA ILE A 200 -8.69 8.66 19.66
C ILE A 200 -8.46 10.12 20.03
N ARG A 201 -7.76 10.39 21.13
CA ARG A 201 -7.47 11.76 21.55
C ARG A 201 -6.71 12.53 20.48
N ILE A 202 -5.62 11.97 19.93
CA ILE A 202 -4.84 12.72 18.94
C ILE A 202 -5.58 12.93 17.61
N THR A 203 -6.46 12.00 17.23
CA THR A 203 -7.20 12.07 15.97
C THR A 203 -8.44 12.95 16.06
N SER A 204 -9.09 12.96 17.23
CA SER A 204 -10.34 13.68 17.50
C SER A 204 -10.16 15.02 18.19
N ASP A 205 -8.95 15.36 18.65
CA ASP A 205 -8.67 16.68 19.23
C ASP A 205 -8.81 17.75 18.14
N PRO A 206 -9.77 18.69 18.28
CA PRO A 206 -10.00 19.73 17.29
C PRO A 206 -8.81 20.68 17.12
N ASN A 207 -7.87 20.72 18.08
CA ASN A 207 -6.68 21.56 18.01
C ASN A 207 -5.46 20.85 17.41
N LEU A 208 -5.46 19.51 17.39
CA LEU A 208 -4.29 18.74 16.94
C LEU A 208 -4.38 18.33 15.47
N ASP A 209 -5.57 18.38 14.88
CA ASP A 209 -5.87 18.07 13.47
C ASP A 209 -5.01 16.98 12.78
N PHE A 210 -4.70 15.90 13.49
CA PHE A 210 -3.64 14.95 13.09
C PHE A 210 -3.81 14.34 11.69
N ILE A 211 -5.02 13.92 11.35
CA ILE A 211 -5.34 13.32 10.05
C ILE A 211 -5.22 14.35 8.91
N ASN A 212 -5.73 15.57 9.10
CA ASN A 212 -5.57 16.60 8.07
C ASN A 212 -4.12 17.06 7.97
N PHE A 213 -3.38 17.11 9.08
CA PHE A 213 -1.94 17.41 9.04
C PHE A 213 -1.21 16.42 8.12
N ILE A 214 -1.44 15.11 8.32
CA ILE A 214 -0.85 14.06 7.47
C ILE A 214 -1.23 14.26 6.00
N ILE A 215 -2.52 14.44 5.71
CA ILE A 215 -3.01 14.54 4.33
C ILE A 215 -2.47 15.81 3.67
N THR A 216 -2.55 16.95 4.34
CA THR A 216 -2.07 18.25 3.84
C THR A 216 -0.56 18.22 3.58
N LYS A 217 0.23 17.70 4.52
CA LYS A 217 1.69 17.59 4.30
C LYS A 217 2.02 16.61 3.18
N THR A 218 1.18 15.60 2.95
CA THR A 218 1.33 14.68 1.82
C THR A 218 0.98 15.34 0.49
N THR A 219 -0.03 16.21 0.43
CA THR A 219 -0.37 16.95 -0.80
C THR A 219 0.73 17.95 -1.18
N GLU A 220 1.41 18.55 -0.20
CA GLU A 220 2.54 19.46 -0.40
C GLU A 220 3.80 18.78 -1.00
N LEU A 221 3.89 17.44 -0.97
CA LEU A 221 5.06 16.72 -1.48
C LEU A 221 5.08 16.62 -3.02
N VAL A 222 6.23 16.95 -3.60
CA VAL A 222 6.48 16.83 -5.05
C VAL A 222 6.59 15.37 -5.51
N ASN A 223 7.17 14.49 -4.70
CA ASN A 223 7.34 13.06 -5.00
C ASN A 223 6.75 12.21 -3.88
N LYS A 224 5.65 11.51 -4.19
CA LYS A 224 4.87 10.71 -3.24
C LYS A 224 5.09 9.19 -3.39
N TYR A 225 5.81 8.74 -4.43
CA TYR A 225 6.00 7.32 -4.76
C TYR A 225 6.45 6.48 -3.56
N ASN A 226 7.56 6.86 -2.92
CA ASN A 226 8.12 6.14 -1.77
C ASN A 226 7.23 6.18 -0.52
N LEU A 227 6.35 7.20 -0.42
CA LEU A 227 5.45 7.35 0.70
C LEU A 227 4.23 6.43 0.52
N TYR A 228 3.68 6.39 -0.70
CA TYR A 228 2.54 5.51 -1.02
C TYR A 228 2.93 4.04 -0.91
N GLU A 229 4.10 3.63 -1.42
CA GLU A 229 4.63 2.27 -1.26
C GLU A 229 4.68 1.80 0.20
N ARG A 230 4.97 2.73 1.13
CA ARG A 230 5.14 2.43 2.55
C ARG A 230 3.87 2.64 3.37
N GLY A 231 2.91 3.42 2.87
CA GLY A 231 1.73 3.87 3.60
C GLY A 231 2.04 4.67 4.88
N ILE A 232 1.00 4.88 5.69
CA ILE A 232 1.16 5.24 7.10
C ILE A 232 0.56 4.15 7.96
N ASP A 233 1.42 3.56 8.76
CA ASP A 233 1.09 2.53 9.71
C ASP A 233 0.41 3.20 10.94
N LEU A 234 -0.92 3.17 11.00
CA LEU A 234 -1.73 3.55 12.17
C LEU A 234 -2.25 2.30 12.90
N PRO A 235 -2.42 2.33 14.23
CA PRO A 235 -2.90 1.18 14.99
C PRO A 235 -4.27 0.69 14.48
N CYS A 236 -4.30 -0.49 13.86
CA CYS A 236 -5.50 -1.05 13.24
C CYS A 236 -6.32 -1.91 14.23
N SER A 237 -7.46 -1.39 14.69
CA SER A 237 -8.52 -2.22 15.27
C SER A 237 -9.87 -1.72 14.77
N ASP A 238 -10.87 -2.60 14.64
CA ASP A 238 -12.24 -2.23 14.23
C ASP A 238 -12.81 -1.05 15.06
N ARG A 239 -12.37 -0.92 16.31
CA ARG A 239 -12.73 0.20 17.18
C ARG A 239 -12.00 1.49 16.80
N ASN A 240 -10.71 1.45 16.45
CA ASN A 240 -9.95 2.62 15.98
C ASN A 240 -10.54 3.19 14.69
N THR A 241 -10.90 2.30 13.76
CA THR A 241 -11.50 2.59 12.46
C THR A 241 -12.69 3.55 12.57
N GLN A 242 -13.64 3.27 13.48
CA GLN A 242 -14.85 4.07 13.65
C GLN A 242 -14.59 5.55 13.99
N PHE A 243 -13.53 5.85 14.74
CA PHE A 243 -13.26 7.21 15.19
C PHE A 243 -12.67 8.10 14.09
N ILE A 244 -11.84 7.54 13.23
CA ILE A 244 -11.26 8.28 12.11
C ILE A 244 -12.15 8.24 10.86
N THR A 245 -13.05 7.26 10.72
CA THR A 245 -14.02 7.18 9.62
C THR A 245 -14.73 8.52 9.39
N LYS A 246 -15.22 9.18 10.46
CA LYS A 246 -15.96 10.45 10.32
C LYS A 246 -15.11 11.54 9.68
N LYS A 247 -13.87 11.70 10.14
CA LYS A 247 -12.94 12.72 9.65
C LYS A 247 -12.50 12.44 8.22
N LEU A 248 -12.23 11.18 7.90
CA LEU A 248 -11.91 10.74 6.54
C LEU A 248 -13.10 10.97 5.59
N ILE A 249 -14.33 10.74 6.05
CA ILE A 249 -15.56 11.06 5.31
C ILE A 249 -15.71 12.57 5.09
N GLU A 250 -15.42 13.40 6.09
CA GLU A 250 -15.42 14.86 5.94
C GLU A 250 -14.46 15.28 4.82
N ILE A 251 -13.23 14.76 4.82
CA ILE A 251 -12.22 15.02 3.78
C ILE A 251 -12.69 14.56 2.40
N LEU A 252 -13.27 13.35 2.28
CA LEU A 252 -13.80 12.87 1.00
C LEU A 252 -14.93 13.75 0.45
N ASN A 253 -15.75 14.34 1.32
CA ASN A 253 -16.82 15.24 0.90
C ASN A 253 -16.33 16.60 0.41
N GLU A 254 -15.06 16.95 0.61
CA GLU A 254 -14.47 18.18 0.06
C GLU A 254 -14.23 18.10 -1.46
N LEU A 255 -14.32 16.90 -2.06
CA LEU A 255 -14.10 16.67 -3.51
C LEU A 255 -12.79 17.28 -4.03
N ASP A 256 -11.73 17.18 -3.24
CA ASP A 256 -10.38 17.62 -3.58
C ASP A 256 -9.56 16.42 -4.08
N ASP A 257 -9.15 16.45 -5.36
CA ASP A 257 -8.37 15.39 -6.01
C ASP A 257 -7.09 15.08 -5.23
N GLU A 258 -6.38 16.10 -4.73
CA GLU A 258 -5.09 15.91 -4.07
C GLU A 258 -5.25 15.28 -2.69
N LYS A 259 -6.27 15.70 -1.93
CA LYS A 259 -6.56 15.12 -0.62
C LYS A 259 -7.10 13.70 -0.73
N THR A 260 -7.94 13.44 -1.74
CA THR A 260 -8.47 12.11 -2.02
C THR A 260 -7.34 11.17 -2.47
N ASP A 261 -6.43 11.64 -3.32
CA ASP A 261 -5.20 10.94 -3.72
C ASP A 261 -4.33 10.59 -2.52
N ALA A 262 -4.03 11.57 -1.65
CA ALA A 262 -3.25 11.33 -0.44
C ALA A 262 -3.95 10.35 0.52
N LEU A 263 -5.26 10.46 0.71
CA LEU A 263 -6.03 9.55 1.54
C LEU A 263 -5.98 8.11 1.00
N ILE A 264 -6.07 7.94 -0.32
CA ILE A 264 -6.00 6.63 -0.97
C ILE A 264 -4.58 6.08 -0.92
N GLY A 265 -3.59 6.81 -1.41
CA GLY A 265 -2.20 6.38 -1.51
C GLY A 265 -1.52 6.15 -0.15
N LEU A 266 -1.99 6.79 0.93
CA LEU A 266 -1.54 6.48 2.29
C LEU A 266 -2.27 5.30 2.93
N CYS A 267 -3.16 4.62 2.19
CA CYS A 267 -4.03 3.57 2.71
C CYS A 267 -4.97 4.02 3.86
N LEU A 268 -5.23 5.33 4.03
CA LEU A 268 -6.14 5.82 5.08
C LEU A 268 -7.61 5.48 4.76
N HIS A 269 -7.95 5.28 3.49
CA HIS A 269 -9.28 4.79 3.09
C HIS A 269 -9.66 3.46 3.74
N LEU A 270 -8.68 2.65 4.14
CA LEU A 270 -8.89 1.36 4.82
C LEU A 270 -9.64 1.52 6.16
N TYR A 271 -9.63 2.74 6.70
CA TYR A 271 -10.34 3.03 7.95
C TYR A 271 -11.77 3.55 7.74
N ILE A 272 -12.30 3.51 6.52
CA ILE A 272 -13.67 3.90 6.22
C ILE A 272 -14.53 2.65 6.12
N HIS A 273 -15.46 2.46 7.06
CA HIS A 273 -16.41 1.35 6.98
C HIS A 273 -17.29 1.45 5.73
N LEU A 274 -17.52 0.32 5.06
CA LEU A 274 -18.36 0.23 3.86
C LEU A 274 -19.75 0.87 4.06
N ARG A 275 -20.41 0.61 5.20
CA ARG A 275 -21.72 1.21 5.52
C ARG A 275 -21.69 2.74 5.44
N ASP A 276 -20.63 3.34 5.95
CA ASP A 276 -20.51 4.78 6.04
C ASP A 276 -20.02 5.38 4.70
N PHE A 277 -19.15 4.66 3.97
CA PHE A 277 -18.80 4.96 2.59
C PHE A 277 -20.03 4.97 1.67
N MET A 278 -20.91 3.97 1.77
CA MET A 278 -22.10 3.85 0.92
C MET A 278 -23.08 5.01 1.07
N ARG A 279 -23.07 5.70 2.23
CA ARG A 279 -23.87 6.90 2.50
C ARG A 279 -23.33 8.18 1.88
N LEU A 280 -22.10 8.16 1.36
CA LEU A 280 -21.53 9.32 0.66
C LEU A 280 -22.36 9.67 -0.59
N PRO A 281 -22.35 10.95 -1.01
CA PRO A 281 -22.96 11.37 -2.27
C PRO A 281 -22.41 10.55 -3.47
N PRO A 282 -23.24 10.27 -4.49
CA PRO A 282 -22.79 9.53 -5.69
C PRO A 282 -21.55 10.13 -6.36
N GLU A 283 -21.44 11.46 -6.40
CA GLU A 283 -20.31 12.16 -7.01
C GLU A 283 -19.01 11.93 -6.26
N VAL A 284 -19.05 11.92 -4.92
CA VAL A 284 -17.89 11.63 -4.04
C VAL A 284 -17.43 10.19 -4.23
N LYS A 285 -18.37 9.24 -4.29
CA LYS A 285 -18.04 7.83 -4.51
C LYS A 285 -17.41 7.59 -5.89
N ARG A 286 -17.98 8.22 -6.93
CA ARG A 286 -17.39 8.20 -8.28
C ARG A 286 -15.97 8.78 -8.27
N HIS A 287 -15.78 9.94 -7.64
CA HIS A 287 -14.50 10.61 -7.55
C HIS A 287 -13.44 9.71 -6.87
N PHE A 288 -13.80 9.10 -5.74
CA PHE A 288 -12.96 8.15 -5.03
C PHE A 288 -12.53 6.96 -5.91
N PHE A 289 -13.46 6.28 -6.59
CA PHE A 289 -13.12 5.14 -7.44
C PHE A 289 -12.24 5.52 -8.63
N VAL A 290 -12.44 6.70 -9.22
CA VAL A 290 -11.60 7.21 -10.30
C VAL A 290 -10.16 7.44 -9.83
N ILE A 291 -9.97 8.03 -8.65
CA ILE A 291 -8.62 8.23 -8.10
C ILE A 291 -7.98 6.90 -7.67
N ALA A 292 -8.76 5.99 -7.11
CA ALA A 292 -8.27 4.66 -6.73
C ALA A 292 -7.73 3.88 -7.94
N HIS A 293 -8.44 3.90 -9.08
CA HIS A 293 -7.97 3.25 -10.31
C HIS A 293 -6.69 3.88 -10.84
N LYS A 294 -6.61 5.21 -10.86
CA LYS A 294 -5.40 5.92 -11.31
C LYS A 294 -4.17 5.54 -10.48
N ASN A 295 -4.32 5.45 -9.16
CA ASN A 295 -3.24 5.04 -8.25
C ASN A 295 -2.85 3.57 -8.43
N CYS A 296 -3.81 2.66 -8.64
CA CYS A 296 -3.53 1.25 -8.92
C CYS A 296 -2.59 1.05 -10.12
N LEU A 297 -2.75 1.87 -11.16
CA LEU A 297 -1.90 1.79 -12.36
C LEU A 297 -0.49 2.34 -12.15
N THR A 298 -0.29 3.21 -11.15
CA THR A 298 0.96 3.95 -10.96
C THR A 298 1.79 3.50 -9.75
N TYR A 299 1.18 2.93 -8.71
CA TYR A 299 1.83 2.70 -7.42
C TYR A 299 1.47 1.34 -6.79
N HIS A 300 1.81 0.22 -7.43
CA HIS A 300 1.71 -1.17 -6.91
C HIS A 300 0.37 -1.91 -7.12
N GLY A 301 0.48 -3.18 -7.56
CA GLY A 301 -0.65 -4.12 -7.71
C GLY A 301 -1.22 -4.70 -6.40
N GLY A 302 -0.81 -4.20 -5.23
CA GLY A 302 -1.27 -4.66 -3.91
C GLY A 302 -2.35 -3.80 -3.26
N GLU A 303 -2.38 -2.49 -3.54
CA GLU A 303 -3.35 -1.55 -2.92
C GLU A 303 -4.78 -1.80 -3.41
N ARG A 304 -4.92 -2.15 -4.70
CA ARG A 304 -6.21 -2.58 -5.27
C ARG A 304 -6.70 -3.88 -4.67
N GLN A 305 -5.82 -4.84 -4.41
CA GLN A 305 -6.18 -6.08 -3.70
C GLN A 305 -6.65 -5.80 -2.27
N ASN A 306 -6.06 -4.82 -1.58
CA ASN A 306 -6.48 -4.39 -0.24
C ASN A 306 -7.82 -3.64 -0.26
N LEU A 307 -8.05 -2.77 -1.26
CA LEU A 307 -9.33 -2.10 -1.50
C LEU A 307 -10.43 -3.13 -1.82
N ASP A 308 -10.15 -4.09 -2.71
CA ASP A 308 -11.06 -5.17 -3.11
C ASP A 308 -11.37 -6.09 -1.91
N TRP A 309 -10.38 -6.38 -1.06
CA TRP A 309 -10.52 -7.23 0.14
C TRP A 309 -11.32 -6.54 1.26
N GLN A 310 -11.12 -5.24 1.52
CA GLN A 310 -11.79 -4.53 2.61
C GLN A 310 -13.17 -3.97 2.27
N LEU A 311 -13.34 -3.40 1.07
CA LEU A 311 -14.66 -2.92 0.65
C LEU A 311 -15.58 -4.07 0.22
N GLY A 312 -15.04 -5.29 0.10
CA GLY A 312 -15.79 -6.47 -0.34
C GLY A 312 -16.62 -6.12 -1.57
N ILE A 313 -15.97 -5.51 -2.56
CA ILE A 313 -16.66 -4.70 -3.57
C ILE A 313 -17.80 -5.54 -4.16
N ILE A 314 -19.03 -5.06 -3.95
CA ILE A 314 -20.16 -5.45 -4.78
C ILE A 314 -19.78 -4.88 -6.15
N LYS A 315 -19.14 -5.69 -7.01
CA LYS A 315 -18.60 -5.31 -8.33
C LYS A 315 -19.53 -4.37 -9.10
N ASN A 316 -20.83 -4.54 -8.93
CA ASN A 316 -21.88 -3.73 -9.54
C ASN A 316 -21.88 -2.26 -9.08
N PHE A 317 -21.62 -1.96 -7.80
CA PHE A 317 -21.65 -0.59 -7.30
C PHE A 317 -20.48 0.26 -7.81
N GLU A 318 -19.28 -0.31 -7.83
CA GLU A 318 -18.13 0.33 -8.46
C GLU A 318 -18.38 0.50 -9.96
N SER A 319 -18.87 -0.55 -10.62
CA SER A 319 -19.21 -0.51 -12.04
C SER A 319 -20.17 0.62 -12.40
N ASP A 320 -21.23 0.85 -11.62
CA ASP A 320 -22.15 1.99 -11.80
C ASP A 320 -21.40 3.33 -11.79
N CYS A 321 -20.49 3.51 -10.83
CA CYS A 321 -19.70 4.74 -10.67
C CYS A 321 -18.74 4.94 -11.85
N ILE A 322 -18.03 3.88 -12.26
CA ILE A 322 -17.09 3.91 -13.40
C ILE A 322 -17.84 4.13 -14.72
N SER A 323 -18.99 3.50 -14.90
CA SER A 323 -19.88 3.69 -16.05
C SER A 323 -20.29 5.15 -16.22
N GLN A 324 -20.64 5.83 -15.11
CA GLN A 324 -20.94 7.26 -15.14
C GLN A 324 -19.70 8.10 -15.47
N TYR A 325 -18.52 7.78 -14.93
CA TYR A 325 -17.28 8.49 -15.28
C TYR A 325 -16.94 8.37 -16.78
N ILE A 326 -17.02 7.17 -17.34
CA ILE A 326 -16.82 6.91 -18.77
C ILE A 326 -17.82 7.73 -19.59
N THR A 327 -19.09 7.72 -19.18
CA THR A 327 -20.16 8.52 -19.80
C THR A 327 -19.79 10.00 -19.84
N ASP A 328 -19.33 10.56 -18.72
CA ASP A 328 -18.98 11.96 -18.59
C ASP A 328 -17.79 12.33 -19.49
N VAL A 329 -16.74 11.49 -19.53
CA VAL A 329 -15.57 11.67 -20.39
C VAL A 329 -15.95 11.63 -21.87
N VAL A 330 -16.78 10.67 -22.27
CA VAL A 330 -17.27 10.58 -23.66
C VAL A 330 -18.10 11.82 -24.03
N LYS A 331 -19.00 12.26 -23.15
CA LYS A 331 -19.85 13.44 -23.38
C LYS A 331 -19.04 14.74 -23.48
N LYS A 332 -17.91 14.86 -22.76
CA LYS A 332 -16.98 16.00 -22.91
C LYS A 332 -16.34 16.05 -24.31
N GLY A 333 -16.23 14.92 -25.00
CA GLY A 333 -15.72 14.85 -26.38
C GLY A 333 -14.23 15.10 -26.54
N VAL A 334 -13.46 15.18 -25.45
CA VAL A 334 -12.00 15.41 -25.50
C VAL A 334 -11.32 14.11 -25.92
N ILE A 335 -10.88 14.02 -27.19
CA ILE A 335 -10.32 12.79 -27.77
C ILE A 335 -9.21 12.20 -26.90
N LYS A 336 -8.30 13.02 -26.37
CA LYS A 336 -7.19 12.53 -25.52
C LYS A 336 -7.70 11.82 -24.26
N GLU A 337 -8.73 12.34 -23.60
CA GLU A 337 -9.31 11.73 -22.39
C GLU A 337 -10.08 10.46 -22.74
N ILE A 338 -10.83 10.46 -23.84
CA ILE A 338 -11.54 9.26 -24.32
C ILE A 338 -10.54 8.16 -24.65
N ARG A 339 -9.42 8.50 -25.30
CA ARG A 339 -8.36 7.53 -25.62
C ARG A 339 -7.75 6.91 -24.35
N ALA A 340 -7.56 7.71 -23.30
CA ALA A 340 -7.05 7.22 -22.02
C ALA A 340 -7.94 6.12 -21.42
N LEU A 341 -9.28 6.19 -21.59
CA LEU A 341 -10.20 5.16 -21.10
C LEU A 341 -9.85 3.74 -21.57
N PHE A 342 -9.37 3.62 -22.79
CA PHE A 342 -9.01 2.32 -23.37
C PHE A 342 -7.58 1.90 -23.03
N LEU A 343 -6.64 2.86 -23.04
CA LEU A 343 -5.24 2.57 -22.75
C LEU A 343 -4.99 2.19 -21.29
N GLU A 344 -5.80 2.74 -20.39
CA GLU A 344 -5.74 2.51 -18.95
C GLU A 344 -6.75 1.45 -18.46
N ASP A 345 -7.31 0.66 -19.39
CA ASP A 345 -8.20 -0.48 -19.14
C ASP A 345 -9.39 -0.18 -18.21
N TRP A 346 -10.00 1.01 -18.32
CA TRP A 346 -11.13 1.39 -17.47
C TRP A 346 -12.36 0.48 -17.64
N PHE A 347 -12.48 -0.20 -18.78
CA PHE A 347 -13.59 -1.09 -19.09
C PHE A 347 -13.51 -2.44 -18.37
N SER A 348 -12.36 -2.85 -17.84
CA SER A 348 -12.25 -4.08 -17.05
C SER A 348 -12.91 -3.96 -15.66
N LEU A 349 -13.12 -2.73 -15.19
CA LEU A 349 -13.82 -2.43 -13.93
C LEU A 349 -15.35 -2.59 -14.03
N LEU A 350 -15.89 -2.71 -15.24
CA LEU A 350 -17.33 -2.77 -15.45
C LEU A 350 -17.88 -4.19 -15.24
N SER A 351 -19.12 -4.25 -14.77
CA SER A 351 -19.99 -5.43 -14.88
C SER A 351 -20.31 -5.69 -16.35
N THR A 352 -20.71 -6.92 -16.67
CA THR A 352 -21.14 -7.27 -18.03
C THR A 352 -22.33 -6.42 -18.45
N GLU A 353 -23.27 -6.20 -17.54
CA GLU A 353 -24.48 -5.42 -17.76
C GLU A 353 -24.16 -3.95 -18.09
N ASP A 354 -23.28 -3.31 -17.31
CA ASP A 354 -22.91 -1.91 -17.52
C ASP A 354 -22.06 -1.71 -18.77
N PHE A 355 -21.16 -2.65 -19.03
CA PHE A 355 -20.36 -2.63 -20.26
C PHE A 355 -21.26 -2.72 -21.50
N ILE A 356 -22.22 -3.65 -21.51
CA ILE A 356 -23.20 -3.80 -22.59
C ILE A 356 -24.09 -2.54 -22.69
N PHE A 357 -24.49 -1.97 -21.56
CA PHE A 357 -25.29 -0.76 -21.54
C PHE A 357 -24.57 0.40 -22.25
N LEU A 358 -23.28 0.62 -21.98
CA LEU A 358 -22.49 1.66 -22.65
C LEU A 358 -22.32 1.39 -24.16
N TRP A 359 -22.29 0.13 -24.58
CA TRP A 359 -22.23 -0.25 -25.99
C TRP A 359 -23.50 0.11 -26.76
N ASP A 360 -24.67 -0.05 -26.13
CA ASP A 360 -25.96 0.12 -26.78
C ASP A 360 -26.57 1.52 -26.63
N LYS A 361 -26.29 2.24 -25.53
CA LYS A 361 -27.00 3.47 -25.19
C LYS A 361 -26.75 4.58 -26.21
N SER A 362 -27.82 5.16 -26.76
CA SER A 362 -27.76 6.20 -27.81
C SER A 362 -27.02 7.48 -27.42
N GLU A 363 -26.91 7.79 -26.13
CA GLU A 363 -26.22 9.01 -25.66
C GLU A 363 -24.69 8.89 -25.64
N ILE A 364 -24.15 7.67 -25.72
CA ILE A 364 -22.70 7.38 -25.63
C ILE A 364 -22.30 6.59 -26.87
N ASN A 365 -22.96 5.44 -27.09
CA ASN A 365 -22.72 4.50 -28.18
C ASN A 365 -21.22 4.24 -28.36
N LEU A 366 -20.63 3.43 -27.46
CA LEU A 366 -19.19 3.15 -27.48
C LEU A 366 -18.67 2.66 -28.83
N TYR A 367 -19.51 2.01 -29.63
CA TYR A 367 -19.19 1.64 -31.02
C TYR A 367 -18.88 2.87 -31.89
N GLU A 368 -19.74 3.90 -31.86
CA GLU A 368 -19.51 5.14 -32.60
C GLU A 368 -18.33 5.94 -32.05
N VAL A 369 -18.15 5.95 -30.73
CA VAL A 369 -16.99 6.58 -30.08
C VAL A 369 -15.69 5.94 -30.55
N LEU A 370 -15.62 4.61 -30.55
CA LEU A 370 -14.47 3.84 -31.00
C LEU A 370 -14.16 4.12 -32.46
N LEU A 371 -15.17 4.16 -33.33
CA LEU A 371 -14.98 4.58 -34.73
C LEU A 371 -14.42 5.99 -34.80
N ASN A 372 -15.02 6.94 -34.08
CA ASN A 372 -14.66 8.36 -34.13
C ASN A 372 -13.22 8.63 -33.69
N ILE A 373 -12.78 8.09 -32.55
CA ILE A 373 -11.41 8.34 -32.03
C ILE A 373 -10.31 7.70 -32.88
N ASN A 374 -10.68 6.70 -33.69
CA ASN A 374 -9.79 5.97 -34.59
C ASN A 374 -9.76 6.55 -36.02
N LYS A 375 -10.58 7.55 -36.38
CA LYS A 375 -10.53 8.19 -37.71
C LYS A 375 -9.20 8.90 -37.97
N ASP A 376 -8.66 9.54 -36.94
CA ASP A 376 -7.45 10.36 -37.03
C ASP A 376 -6.18 9.67 -36.49
N ILE A 377 -6.21 8.36 -36.24
CA ILE A 377 -5.03 7.61 -35.78
C ILE A 377 -4.11 7.32 -36.97
N ASP A 378 -2.80 7.55 -36.80
CA ASP A 378 -1.81 7.19 -37.82
C ASP A 378 -1.94 5.70 -38.15
N ARG A 379 -1.90 5.37 -39.44
CA ARG A 379 -1.98 4.04 -39.98
C ARG A 379 -1.09 3.02 -39.27
N ARG A 380 0.13 3.41 -38.89
CA ARG A 380 1.08 2.52 -38.19
C ARG A 380 0.69 2.22 -36.74
N MET A 381 -0.25 2.99 -36.18
CA MET A 381 -0.73 2.86 -34.82
C MET A 381 -1.99 2.01 -34.70
N TYR A 382 -2.62 1.54 -35.78
CA TYR A 382 -3.81 0.67 -35.66
C TYR A 382 -3.51 -0.70 -35.07
N GLU A 383 -2.27 -1.19 -35.18
CA GLU A 383 -1.83 -2.45 -34.52
C GLU A 383 -1.63 -2.31 -33.03
N SER A 384 -1.41 -1.07 -32.59
CA SER A 384 -1.42 -0.63 -31.19
C SER A 384 -2.69 0.20 -30.90
N GLY A 385 -3.70 0.04 -31.77
CA GLY A 385 -4.87 0.90 -31.82
C GLY A 385 -5.76 0.72 -30.62
N ILE A 386 -6.60 1.70 -30.36
CA ILE A 386 -7.51 1.69 -29.23
C ILE A 386 -8.70 0.78 -29.58
N HIS A 387 -8.72 -0.41 -28.99
CA HIS A 387 -9.78 -1.41 -29.10
C HIS A 387 -10.08 -2.08 -27.74
N PHE A 388 -11.17 -2.85 -27.68
CA PHE A 388 -11.52 -3.65 -26.50
C PHE A 388 -10.65 -4.92 -26.42
N GLY A 389 -10.30 -5.32 -25.20
CA GLY A 389 -9.62 -6.58 -24.93
C GLY A 389 -10.43 -7.80 -25.36
N ARG A 390 -9.78 -8.96 -25.48
CA ARG A 390 -10.40 -10.19 -25.99
C ARG A 390 -11.68 -10.56 -25.23
N ASP A 391 -11.67 -10.46 -23.91
CA ASP A 391 -12.81 -10.87 -23.08
C ASP A 391 -14.03 -9.95 -23.27
N GLN A 392 -13.79 -8.64 -23.36
CA GLN A 392 -14.82 -7.64 -23.68
C GLN A 392 -15.41 -7.88 -25.07
N MET A 393 -14.57 -8.25 -26.04
CA MET A 393 -15.01 -8.58 -27.39
C MET A 393 -15.86 -9.85 -27.46
N GLU A 394 -15.55 -10.88 -26.68
CA GLU A 394 -16.39 -12.10 -26.59
C GLU A 394 -17.78 -11.77 -26.04
N LEU A 395 -17.88 -10.91 -25.02
CA LEU A 395 -19.17 -10.46 -24.47
C LEU A 395 -20.04 -9.74 -25.51
N LEU A 396 -19.41 -9.11 -26.52
CA LEU A 396 -20.09 -8.33 -27.55
C LEU A 396 -20.31 -9.09 -28.86
N LYS A 397 -19.86 -10.34 -29.01
CA LYS A 397 -19.80 -11.07 -30.29
C LYS A 397 -21.07 -10.91 -31.15
N GLY A 398 -22.25 -11.17 -30.58
CA GLY A 398 -23.53 -11.03 -31.29
C GLY A 398 -23.89 -9.57 -31.65
N ARG A 399 -23.56 -8.62 -30.77
CA ARG A 399 -23.83 -7.18 -30.98
C ARG A 399 -22.89 -6.54 -31.98
N ILE A 400 -21.63 -7.01 -32.02
CA ILE A 400 -20.63 -6.63 -33.02
C ILE A 400 -21.14 -6.97 -34.41
N ASN A 401 -21.68 -8.17 -34.62
CA ASN A 401 -22.29 -8.53 -35.89
C ASN A 401 -23.40 -7.54 -36.28
N GLU A 402 -24.37 -7.28 -35.40
CA GLU A 402 -25.47 -6.36 -35.72
C GLU A 402 -24.97 -4.96 -36.15
N LYS A 403 -23.97 -4.41 -35.43
CA LYS A 403 -23.40 -3.08 -35.72
C LYS A 403 -22.60 -3.10 -37.03
N ILE A 404 -21.74 -4.10 -37.25
CA ILE A 404 -21.01 -4.30 -38.51
C ILE A 404 -21.99 -4.43 -39.68
N SER A 405 -23.03 -5.26 -39.54
CA SER A 405 -24.07 -5.44 -40.55
C SER A 405 -24.73 -4.13 -40.97
N ARG A 406 -25.04 -3.24 -40.01
CA ARG A 406 -25.61 -1.93 -40.27
C ARG A 406 -24.63 -1.01 -41.00
N THR A 407 -23.39 -0.88 -40.51
CA THR A 407 -22.34 -0.05 -41.12
C THR A 407 -22.04 -0.47 -42.56
N ILE A 408 -22.06 -1.78 -42.82
CA ILE A 408 -21.92 -2.37 -44.15
C ILE A 408 -23.11 -2.03 -45.06
N THR A 409 -24.32 -2.16 -44.54
CA THR A 409 -25.54 -1.84 -45.28
C THR A 409 -25.58 -0.36 -45.66
N ASN A 410 -25.10 0.51 -44.76
CA ASN A 410 -25.00 1.95 -44.97
C ASN A 410 -23.82 2.39 -45.86
N LYS A 411 -22.92 1.47 -46.22
CA LYS A 411 -21.72 1.72 -47.06
C LYS A 411 -20.78 2.78 -46.50
N GLU A 412 -20.57 2.80 -45.19
CA GLU A 412 -19.65 3.72 -44.52
C GLU A 412 -18.19 3.23 -44.65
N GLU A 413 -17.57 3.42 -45.82
CA GLU A 413 -16.29 2.78 -46.19
C GLU A 413 -15.16 3.04 -45.18
N GLU A 414 -15.06 4.26 -44.64
CA GLU A 414 -14.08 4.63 -43.62
C GLU A 414 -14.30 3.87 -42.30
N ASN A 415 -15.54 3.74 -41.84
CA ASN A 415 -15.87 2.99 -40.63
C ASN A 415 -15.60 1.49 -40.81
N ILE A 416 -15.91 0.94 -42.00
CA ILE A 416 -15.60 -0.46 -42.33
C ILE A 416 -14.09 -0.71 -42.26
N ARG A 417 -13.29 0.22 -42.79
CA ARG A 417 -11.82 0.16 -42.71
C ARG A 417 -11.33 0.13 -41.27
N ILE A 418 -11.83 1.02 -40.42
CA ILE A 418 -11.45 1.10 -39.00
C ILE A 418 -11.76 -0.23 -38.30
N LEU A 419 -12.96 -0.79 -38.47
CA LEU A 419 -13.37 -2.06 -37.83
C LEU A 419 -12.51 -3.23 -38.28
N PHE A 420 -12.12 -3.26 -39.56
CA PHE A 420 -11.22 -4.27 -40.08
C PHE A 420 -9.83 -4.16 -39.45
N LEU A 421 -9.27 -2.95 -39.39
CA LEU A 421 -7.95 -2.71 -38.79
C LEU A 421 -7.92 -3.04 -37.29
N LEU A 422 -9.02 -2.82 -36.57
CA LEU A 422 -9.20 -3.19 -35.16
C LEU A 422 -9.58 -4.67 -34.96
N LYS A 423 -9.59 -5.49 -36.01
CA LYS A 423 -9.89 -6.94 -35.98
C LYS A 423 -11.28 -7.33 -35.46
N PHE A 424 -12.27 -6.45 -35.52
CA PHE A 424 -13.64 -6.78 -35.09
C PHE A 424 -14.27 -7.90 -35.96
N PHE A 425 -13.76 -8.10 -37.18
CA PHE A 425 -14.20 -9.15 -38.09
C PHE A 425 -13.81 -10.57 -37.64
N ASP A 426 -12.82 -10.73 -36.76
CA ASP A 426 -12.45 -12.04 -36.20
C ASP A 426 -13.55 -12.64 -35.31
N TYR A 427 -14.53 -11.82 -34.90
CA TYR A 427 -15.65 -12.22 -34.04
C TYR A 427 -16.92 -12.56 -34.81
N LEU A 428 -16.91 -12.40 -36.13
CA LEU A 428 -17.99 -12.85 -37.00
C LEU A 428 -17.92 -14.36 -37.18
N ASP A 429 -19.06 -15.02 -37.32
CA ASP A 429 -19.08 -16.43 -37.71
C ASP A 429 -18.88 -16.61 -39.23
N GLU A 430 -18.59 -17.84 -39.65
CA GLU A 430 -18.12 -18.12 -41.02
C GLU A 430 -19.17 -17.74 -42.08
N ASP A 431 -20.45 -17.97 -41.78
CA ASP A 431 -21.58 -17.61 -42.65
C ASP A 431 -21.75 -16.09 -42.78
N GLU A 432 -21.57 -15.34 -41.69
CA GLU A 432 -21.56 -13.87 -41.69
C GLU A 432 -20.41 -13.32 -42.54
N VAL A 433 -19.20 -13.84 -42.38
CA VAL A 433 -18.04 -13.42 -43.19
C VAL A 433 -18.28 -13.68 -44.68
N ILE A 434 -18.85 -14.83 -45.04
CA ILE A 434 -19.25 -15.17 -46.42
C ILE A 434 -20.31 -14.20 -46.95
N LEU A 435 -21.32 -13.88 -46.15
CA LEU A 435 -22.38 -12.93 -46.50
C LEU A 435 -21.83 -11.53 -46.75
N PHE A 436 -20.92 -11.05 -45.90
CA PHE A 436 -20.30 -9.73 -46.06
C PHE A 436 -19.39 -9.64 -47.28
N LYS A 437 -18.63 -10.71 -47.57
CA LYS A 437 -17.84 -10.80 -48.80
C LYS A 437 -18.72 -10.63 -50.05
N LYS A 438 -19.89 -11.27 -50.07
CA LYS A 438 -20.87 -11.18 -51.17
C LYS A 438 -21.51 -9.79 -51.28
N LYS A 439 -21.87 -9.16 -50.15
CA LYS A 439 -22.52 -7.84 -50.14
C LYS A 439 -21.59 -6.67 -50.45
N LEU A 440 -20.35 -6.69 -49.96
CA LEU A 440 -19.44 -5.55 -50.07
C LEU A 440 -18.58 -5.53 -51.32
N ASN A 441 -18.46 -6.68 -51.99
CA ASN A 441 -17.37 -6.90 -52.92
C ASN A 441 -16.06 -6.53 -52.20
N PHE A 442 -15.83 -7.11 -51.02
CA PHE A 442 -14.89 -6.63 -49.98
C PHE A 442 -13.47 -6.37 -50.52
N VAL A 443 -13.03 -7.17 -51.48
CA VAL A 443 -11.77 -6.99 -52.23
C VAL A 443 -11.76 -5.67 -52.99
N VAL A 444 -12.86 -5.28 -53.63
CA VAL A 444 -13.05 -3.99 -54.33
C VAL A 444 -13.18 -2.82 -53.34
N LEU A 445 -13.78 -3.01 -52.16
CA LEU A 445 -13.88 -1.98 -51.12
C LEU A 445 -12.50 -1.66 -50.52
N ILE A 446 -11.74 -2.69 -50.12
CA ILE A 446 -10.33 -2.56 -49.69
C ILE A 446 -9.50 -1.95 -50.83
N LYS A 447 -9.73 -2.37 -52.10
CA LYS A 447 -9.14 -1.78 -53.32
C LYS A 447 -9.67 -0.39 -53.73
N LYS A 448 -10.69 0.15 -53.08
CA LYS A 448 -11.22 1.52 -53.32
C LYS A 448 -10.76 2.50 -52.25
N LEU A 449 -10.57 2.00 -51.02
CA LEU A 449 -9.84 2.64 -49.92
C LEU A 449 -8.32 2.77 -50.21
N ASP A 450 -7.90 2.36 -51.41
CA ASP A 450 -6.57 1.96 -51.91
C ASP A 450 -5.82 3.05 -52.68
N LYS A 451 -6.36 4.27 -52.79
CA LYS A 451 -5.67 5.32 -53.57
C LYS A 451 -4.47 5.92 -52.86
N HIS A 452 -4.35 5.76 -51.53
CA HIS A 452 -3.28 6.36 -50.76
C HIS A 452 -2.74 5.39 -49.69
N CYS A 453 -1.58 4.81 -50.01
CA CYS A 453 -0.68 4.01 -49.16
C CYS A 453 -1.08 2.54 -48.97
N TRP A 454 -0.13 1.63 -49.15
CA TRP A 454 -0.10 0.28 -48.58
C TRP A 454 1.38 -0.01 -48.28
N GLU A 455 1.69 -0.44 -47.06
CA GLU A 455 2.93 -1.19 -46.80
C GLU A 455 2.56 -2.68 -46.93
N SER A 456 3.44 -3.50 -47.52
CA SER A 456 3.22 -4.91 -47.92
C SER A 456 2.73 -5.85 -46.81
N TYR A 457 2.78 -5.41 -45.56
CA TYR A 457 2.37 -6.18 -44.39
C TYR A 457 0.83 -6.24 -44.21
N GLU A 458 0.09 -5.16 -44.53
CA GLU A 458 -1.39 -5.16 -44.43
C GLU A 458 -2.05 -6.06 -45.50
N GLU A 459 -1.43 -6.17 -46.67
CA GLU A 459 -1.78 -7.14 -47.72
C GLU A 459 -1.79 -8.57 -47.18
N ASN A 460 -0.72 -8.92 -46.49
CA ASN A 460 -0.54 -10.24 -45.93
C ASN A 460 -1.59 -10.53 -44.86
N LYS A 461 -1.96 -9.56 -44.01
CA LYS A 461 -3.04 -9.72 -43.02
C LYS A 461 -4.42 -9.93 -43.65
N VAL A 462 -4.75 -9.18 -44.71
CA VAL A 462 -6.01 -9.36 -45.45
C VAL A 462 -6.06 -10.74 -46.09
N ILE A 463 -4.98 -11.13 -46.77
CA ILE A 463 -4.84 -12.45 -47.40
C ILE A 463 -4.90 -13.56 -46.34
N GLU A 464 -4.25 -13.37 -45.19
CA GLU A 464 -4.24 -14.31 -44.07
C GLU A 464 -5.63 -14.47 -43.44
N PHE A 465 -6.37 -13.38 -43.23
CA PHE A 465 -7.77 -13.43 -42.79
C PHE A 465 -8.63 -14.23 -43.77
N PHE A 466 -8.52 -13.97 -45.07
CA PHE A 466 -9.27 -14.73 -46.08
C PHE A 466 -8.83 -16.20 -46.17
N ARG A 467 -7.54 -16.50 -45.99
CA ARG A 467 -7.03 -17.89 -45.93
C ARG A 467 -7.53 -18.63 -44.70
N LYS A 468 -7.53 -17.98 -43.52
CA LYS A 468 -8.01 -18.53 -42.24
C LYS A 468 -9.47 -19.01 -42.32
N HIS A 469 -10.28 -18.36 -43.15
CA HIS A 469 -11.69 -18.69 -43.35
C HIS A 469 -11.99 -19.45 -44.65
N ASN A 470 -10.99 -20.01 -45.35
CA ASN A 470 -11.14 -20.72 -46.64
C ASN A 470 -11.85 -19.91 -47.74
N LEU A 471 -11.66 -18.59 -47.71
CA LEU A 471 -12.28 -17.64 -48.64
C LEU A 471 -11.36 -17.22 -49.78
N TYR A 472 -10.16 -17.80 -49.90
CA TYR A 472 -9.20 -17.52 -50.96
C TYR A 472 -8.62 -18.80 -51.55
#